data_AF-A0A5H2XL60-F1
#
_entry.id   AF-A0A5H2XL60-F1
#
_cell.length_a   1.000
_cell.length_b   1.000
_cell.length_c   1.000
_cell.angle_alpha   90.00
_cell.angle_beta   90.00
_cell.angle_gamma   90.00
#
_symmetry.space_group_name_H-M   'P 1'
#
loop_
_entity.id
_entity.type
_entity.pdbx_description
1 polymer ?
#
loop_
_entity_poly.entity_id
_entity_poly.type
_entity_poly.pdbx_seq_one_letter_code
_entity_poly.pdbx_strand_id
1 'polypeptide(L)'
;MNRLKHIPDETVMVNSPRDIVLKLIKKINPDLFIHGVVNGTYNSPFFVTRFKEALFHFSALFDMFEASVPREDERRLLFEKLYMVGTY
;
A
#
# COMPACT_ATOMS: atom_id res chain seq x y z
N MET A 1 -0.63 6.07 8.81
CA MET A 1 -1.43 5.03 9.52
C MET A 1 -2.09 4.13 8.48
N ASN A 2 -1.45 3.01 8.11
CA ASN A 2 -2.02 1.99 7.22
C ASN A 2 -1.50 0.62 7.71
N ARG A 3 -2.16 0.09 8.75
CA ARG A 3 -1.79 -1.20 9.35
C ARG A 3 -2.51 -2.38 8.71
N LEU A 4 -3.70 -2.14 8.15
CA LEU A 4 -4.52 -3.15 7.48
C LEU A 4 -3.85 -3.72 6.22
N LYS A 5 -2.92 -2.98 5.58
CA LYS A 5 -2.12 -3.51 4.45
C LYS A 5 -1.32 -4.78 4.76
N HIS A 6 -0.97 -5.03 6.04
CA HIS A 6 -0.23 -6.24 6.44
C HIS A 6 -1.16 -7.43 6.73
N ILE A 7 -2.48 -7.23 6.62
CA ILE A 7 -3.48 -8.27 6.86
C ILE A 7 -3.98 -8.75 5.49
N PRO A 8 -4.00 -10.07 5.22
CA PRO A 8 -4.55 -10.63 3.99
C PRO A 8 -5.98 -10.12 3.73
N ASP A 9 -6.28 -9.71 2.50
CA ASP A 9 -7.60 -9.26 2.09
C ASP A 9 -8.41 -10.36 1.38
N GLU A 10 -9.58 -9.96 0.91
CA GLU A 10 -10.59 -10.78 0.25
C GLU A 10 -10.07 -11.46 -1.02
N THR A 11 -8.98 -10.97 -1.62
CA THR A 11 -8.36 -11.60 -2.80
C THR A 11 -7.64 -12.90 -2.44
N VAL A 12 -7.31 -13.11 -1.16
CA VAL A 12 -6.64 -14.30 -0.63
C VAL A 12 -7.65 -15.29 -0.04
N MET A 13 -8.72 -14.79 0.59
CA MET A 13 -9.74 -15.62 1.24
C MET A 13 -11.08 -14.91 1.38
N VAL A 14 -12.19 -15.64 1.16
CA VAL A 14 -13.56 -15.11 1.23
C VAL A 14 -13.90 -14.53 2.61
N ASN A 15 -13.34 -15.10 3.67
CA ASN A 15 -13.45 -14.56 5.04
C ASN A 15 -12.16 -13.82 5.38
N SER A 16 -12.06 -12.54 4.99
CA SER A 16 -10.84 -11.78 5.23
C SER A 16 -10.62 -11.53 6.73
N PRO A 17 -9.39 -11.74 7.26
CA PRO A 17 -9.04 -11.33 8.61
C PRO A 17 -9.18 -9.81 8.83
N ARG A 18 -9.22 -8.99 7.76
CA ARG A 18 -9.57 -7.56 7.86
C ARG A 18 -10.98 -7.35 8.39
N ASP A 19 -11.93 -8.20 8.02
CA ASP A 19 -13.31 -8.10 8.53
C ASP A 19 -13.39 -8.33 10.03
N ILE A 20 -12.55 -9.21 10.56
CA ILE A 20 -12.48 -9.47 12.01
C ILE A 20 -12.01 -8.21 12.73
N VAL A 21 -10.96 -7.56 12.21
CA VAL A 21 -10.43 -6.31 12.77
C VAL A 21 -11.45 -5.18 12.67
N LEU A 22 -12.12 -5.02 11.53
CA LEU A 22 -13.16 -4.00 11.36
C LEU A 22 -14.38 -4.24 12.25
N LYS A 23 -14.80 -5.51 12.42
CA LYS A 23 -15.85 -5.90 13.38
C LYS A 23 -15.45 -5.60 14.82
N LEU A 24 -14.18 -5.80 15.18
CA LEU A 24 -13.66 -5.45 16.51
C LEU A 24 -13.68 -3.94 16.73
N ILE A 25 -13.19 -3.15 15.77
CA ILE A 25 -13.23 -1.67 15.85
C ILE A 25 -14.66 -1.18 16.03
N LYS A 26 -15.61 -1.76 15.28
CA LYS A 26 -17.04 -1.46 15.44
C LYS A 26 -17.56 -1.81 16.84
N LYS A 27 -17.10 -2.92 17.44
CA LYS A 27 -17.47 -3.30 18.82
C LYS A 27 -16.88 -2.38 19.89
N ILE A 28 -15.67 -1.84 19.66
CA ILE A 28 -15.04 -0.86 20.56
C ILE A 28 -15.81 0.47 20.56
N ASN A 29 -16.53 0.77 19.47
CA ASN A 29 -17.36 1.96 19.30
C ASN A 29 -16.61 3.28 19.59
N PRO A 30 -15.51 3.58 18.87
CA PRO A 30 -14.78 4.82 19.05
C PRO A 30 -15.58 6.02 18.51
N ASP A 31 -15.36 7.21 19.09
CA ASP A 31 -15.96 8.45 18.62
C ASP A 31 -15.49 8.83 17.19
N LEU A 32 -14.26 8.45 16.83
CA LEU A 32 -13.69 8.67 15.51
C LEU A 32 -12.74 7.52 15.13
N PHE A 33 -12.90 7.00 13.91
CA PHE A 33 -11.99 6.03 13.33
C PHE A 33 -11.47 6.53 11.98
N ILE A 34 -10.14 6.60 11.84
CA ILE A 34 -9.46 7.01 10.60
C ILE A 34 -8.80 5.78 9.96
N HIS A 35 -9.19 5.44 8.74
CA HIS A 35 -8.63 4.32 7.99
C HIS A 35 -7.92 4.81 6.73
N GLY A 36 -6.60 4.61 6.66
CA GLY A 36 -5.83 4.86 5.44
C GLY A 36 -5.67 3.60 4.60
N VAL A 37 -6.11 3.64 3.35
CA VAL A 37 -5.91 2.61 2.33
C VAL A 37 -5.09 3.16 1.17
N VAL A 38 -4.24 2.32 0.58
CA VAL A 38 -3.55 2.65 -0.67
C VAL A 38 -4.48 2.29 -1.82
N ASN A 39 -4.80 3.25 -2.67
CA ASN A 39 -5.61 3.02 -3.86
C ASN A 39 -4.71 2.45 -4.97
N GLY A 40 -4.47 1.14 -4.92
CA GLY A 40 -3.67 0.41 -5.89
C GLY A 40 -4.08 -1.06 -5.93
N THR A 41 -4.31 -1.58 -7.13
CA THR A 41 -4.81 -2.93 -7.37
C THR A 41 -3.70 -3.98 -7.55
N TYR A 42 -2.48 -3.68 -7.08
CA TYR A 42 -1.34 -4.60 -7.12
C TYR A 42 -1.47 -5.86 -6.23
N ASN A 43 -2.62 -6.03 -5.55
CA ASN A 43 -3.01 -7.23 -4.79
C ASN A 43 -3.82 -8.26 -5.61
N SER A 44 -3.92 -8.10 -6.93
CA SER A 44 -4.60 -9.06 -7.83
C SER A 44 -4.07 -10.49 -7.65
N PRO A 45 -4.86 -11.57 -7.80
CA PRO A 45 -4.35 -12.94 -7.71
C PRO A 45 -3.54 -13.37 -8.95
N PHE A 46 -3.59 -12.61 -10.05
CA PHE A 46 -2.89 -12.92 -11.31
C PHE A 46 -1.60 -12.12 -11.49
N PHE A 47 -0.50 -12.80 -11.80
CA PHE A 47 0.83 -12.17 -11.89
C PHE A 47 0.90 -11.03 -12.92
N VAL A 48 0.38 -11.24 -14.14
CA VAL A 48 0.45 -10.22 -15.20
C VAL A 48 -0.29 -8.94 -14.79
N THR A 49 -1.48 -9.09 -14.21
CA THR A 49 -2.28 -7.96 -13.74
C THR A 49 -1.55 -7.24 -12.59
N ARG A 50 -1.12 -7.99 -11.56
CA ARG A 50 -0.32 -7.43 -10.45
C ARG A 50 0.91 -6.68 -10.92
N PHE A 51 1.68 -7.27 -11.83
CA PHE A 51 2.93 -6.70 -12.32
C PHE A 51 2.66 -5.38 -13.06
N LYS A 52 1.67 -5.38 -13.96
CA LYS A 52 1.26 -4.18 -14.68
C LYS A 52 0.79 -3.08 -13.72
N GLU A 53 -0.03 -3.44 -12.74
CA GLU A 53 -0.58 -2.51 -11.75
C GLU A 53 0.49 -1.96 -10.81
N ALA A 54 1.44 -2.81 -10.36
CA ALA A 54 2.59 -2.39 -9.58
C ALA A 54 3.49 -1.45 -10.38
N LEU A 55 3.78 -1.78 -11.64
CA LEU A 55 4.59 -0.94 -12.52
C LEU A 55 4.01 0.47 -12.66
N PHE A 56 2.72 0.58 -12.97
CA PHE A 56 2.06 1.90 -13.06
C PHE A 56 2.06 2.65 -11.72
N HIS A 57 1.81 1.94 -10.62
CA HIS A 57 1.79 2.55 -9.29
C HIS A 57 3.15 3.13 -8.91
N PHE A 58 4.23 2.34 -9.03
CA PHE A 58 5.57 2.81 -8.69
C PHE A 58 6.08 3.86 -9.69
N SER A 59 5.78 3.73 -10.98
CA SER A 59 6.13 4.75 -11.99
C SER A 59 5.56 6.12 -11.62
N ALA A 60 4.26 6.18 -11.26
CA ALA A 60 3.63 7.44 -10.87
C ALA A 60 4.28 8.07 -9.62
N LEU A 61 4.76 7.25 -8.68
CA LEU A 61 5.46 7.75 -7.51
C LEU A 61 6.88 8.26 -7.84
N PHE A 62 7.60 7.58 -8.74
CA PHE A 62 8.88 8.08 -9.25
C PHE A 62 8.69 9.41 -9.99
N ASP A 63 7.68 9.53 -10.85
CA ASP A 63 7.36 10.77 -11.57
C ASP A 63 7.01 11.92 -10.61
N MET A 64 6.28 11.62 -9.53
CA MET A 64 5.98 12.59 -8.48
C MET A 64 7.26 13.08 -7.77
N PHE A 65 8.18 12.17 -7.40
CA PHE A 65 9.44 12.57 -6.77
C PHE A 65 10.35 13.33 -7.72
N GLU A 66 10.41 12.92 -8.98
CA GLU A 66 11.10 13.62 -10.06
C GLU A 66 10.67 15.10 -10.14
N ALA A 67 9.36 15.35 -10.04
CA ALA A 67 8.78 16.68 -10.15
C ALA A 67 8.86 17.52 -8.86
N SER A 68 8.99 16.90 -7.68
CA SER A 68 8.84 17.59 -6.39
C SER A 68 10.07 17.59 -5.49
N VAL A 69 11.07 16.74 -5.76
CA VAL A 69 12.25 16.58 -4.90
C VAL A 69 13.55 16.58 -5.75
N PRO A 70 14.57 17.39 -5.38
CA PRO A 70 15.88 17.36 -6.04
C PRO A 70 16.47 15.95 -6.12
N ARG A 71 17.15 15.61 -7.22
CA ARG A 71 17.70 14.27 -7.47
C ARG A 71 18.85 13.92 -6.52
N GLU A 72 19.54 14.94 -6.03
CA GLU A 72 20.73 14.89 -5.19
C GLU A 72 20.36 14.76 -3.70
N ASP A 73 19.07 14.80 -3.35
CA ASP A 73 18.60 14.58 -2.00
C ASP A 73 18.81 13.10 -1.61
N GLU A 74 19.75 12.84 -0.71
CA GLU A 74 20.06 11.49 -0.23
C GLU A 74 18.84 10.77 0.36
N ARG A 75 17.86 11.50 0.90
CA ARG A 75 16.63 10.92 1.46
C ARG A 75 15.71 10.43 0.35
N ARG A 76 15.68 11.10 -0.80
CA ARG A 76 14.97 10.64 -2.01
C ARG A 76 15.56 9.30 -2.48
N LEU A 77 16.88 9.26 -2.65
CA LEU A 77 17.60 8.06 -3.08
C LEU A 77 17.39 6.88 -2.12
N LEU A 78 17.47 7.14 -0.81
CA LEU A 78 17.22 6.15 0.23
C LEU A 78 15.78 5.62 0.17
N PHE A 79 14.81 6.51 -0.01
CA PHE A 79 13.40 6.15 -0.06
C PHE A 79 13.05 5.31 -1.29
N GLU A 80 13.50 5.74 -2.47
CA GLU A 80 13.31 5.01 -3.73
C GLU A 80 13.91 3.60 -3.65
N LYS A 81 15.13 3.47 -3.10
CA LYS A 81 15.81 2.17 -2.99
C LYS A 81 15.18 1.21 -1.98
N LEU A 82 14.86 1.70 -0.78
CA LEU A 82 14.35 0.85 0.30
C LEU A 82 12.86 0.51 0.13
N TYR A 83 12.04 1.45 -0.34
CA TYR A 83 10.59 1.32 -0.27
C TYR A 83 9.91 1.11 -1.62
N MET A 84 10.58 1.36 -2.75
CA MET A 84 9.97 1.22 -4.09
C MET A 84 10.59 0.09 -4.92
N VAL A 85 11.91 -0.09 -4.85
CA VAL A 85 12.61 -1.16 -5.58
C VAL A 85 12.53 -2.50 -4.84
N GLY A 86 12.31 -2.48 -3.53
CA GLY A 86 12.24 -3.68 -2.68
C GLY A 86 13.62 -4.31 -2.50
N THR A 87 14.34 -3.86 -1.47
CA THR A 87 15.53 -4.56 -0.99
C THR A 87 15.20 -5.25 0.34
N TYR A 88 15.00 -6.58 0.24
CA TYR A 88 14.68 -7.59 1.27
C TYR A 88 13.22 -7.70 1.72
#